data_AF-A0A5M3WZA5-F1
#
_entry.id   AF-A0A5M3WZA5-F1
#
_cell.length_a   1.000
_cell.length_b   1.000
_cell.length_c   1.000
_cell.angle_alpha   90.00
_cell.angle_beta   90.00
_cell.angle_gamma   90.00
#
_symmetry.space_group_name_H-M   'P 1'
#
loop_
_entity.id
_entity.type
_entity.pdbx_description
1 polymer ?
#
loop_
_entity_poly.entity_id
_entity_poly.type
_entity_poly.pdbx_seq_one_letter_code
_entity_poly.pdbx_strand_id
1 'polypeptide(L)'
;MDVRSPLITHISWGRMVVEGVGEGKDFKLYPGGGRAWDWSETGTRHSPGIQPADVEELLERGSQVIVLSRGMRLVLQTCPETLAMLEEKGVEVFVEETTAAVGRYNRLAATTAVGGLFHSTC
;
A
#
# COMPACT_ATOMS: atom_id res chain seq x y z
N MET A 1 18.92 10.84 5.55
CA MET A 1 18.04 9.66 5.69
C MET A 1 17.54 9.34 4.30
N ASP A 2 17.62 8.07 3.89
CA ASP A 2 17.21 7.69 2.54
C ASP A 2 15.71 7.94 2.40
N VAL A 3 15.33 8.85 1.49
CA VAL A 3 13.95 9.23 1.22
C VAL A 3 13.28 8.25 0.24
N ARG A 4 13.97 7.18 -0.14
CA ARG A 4 13.43 6.16 -1.04
C ARG A 4 12.39 5.30 -0.35
N SER A 5 11.46 4.81 -1.16
CA SER A 5 10.43 3.87 -0.73
C SER A 5 11.09 2.50 -0.53
N PRO A 6 10.86 1.79 0.59
CA PRO A 6 11.56 0.54 0.88
C PRO A 6 11.16 -0.57 -0.09
N LEU A 7 12.05 -1.51 -0.38
CA LEU A 7 11.71 -2.63 -1.27
C LEU A 7 11.01 -3.77 -0.51
N ILE A 8 10.00 -4.37 -1.15
CA ILE A 8 9.38 -5.61 -0.68
C ILE A 8 10.23 -6.77 -1.21
N THR A 9 10.96 -7.44 -0.33
CA THR A 9 11.91 -8.51 -0.69
C THR A 9 11.27 -9.89 -0.71
N HIS A 10 10.13 -10.06 -0.03
CA HIS A 10 9.40 -11.32 -0.01
C HIS A 10 7.89 -11.09 0.15
N ILE A 11 7.10 -11.90 -0.54
CA ILE A 11 5.63 -11.95 -0.42
C ILE A 11 5.18 -13.41 -0.52
N SER A 12 4.37 -13.85 0.45
CA SER A 12 3.65 -15.12 0.47
C SER A 12 2.37 -14.97 1.29
N TRP A 13 1.51 -15.99 1.32
CA TRP A 13 0.24 -15.91 2.06
C TRP A 13 0.45 -15.56 3.54
N GLY A 14 -0.08 -14.41 3.95
CA GLY A 14 0.01 -13.94 5.34
C GLY A 14 1.40 -13.46 5.78
N ARG A 15 2.36 -13.30 4.85
CA ARG A 15 3.74 -12.93 5.18
C ARG A 15 4.37 -12.05 4.11
N MET A 16 4.99 -10.98 4.58
CA MET A 16 5.76 -10.01 3.81
C MET A 16 7.07 -9.69 4.53
N VAL A 17 8.13 -9.44 3.76
CA VAL A 17 9.41 -8.92 4.27
C VAL A 17 9.77 -7.66 3.50
N VAL A 18 10.04 -6.59 4.23
CA VAL A 18 10.29 -5.26 3.68
C VAL A 18 11.64 -4.75 4.17
N GLU A 19 12.48 -4.30 3.24
CA GLU A 19 13.81 -3.78 3.51
C GLU A 19 13.77 -2.61 4.49
N GLY A 20 14.58 -2.66 5.56
CA GLY A 20 14.66 -1.62 6.57
C GLY A 20 13.43 -1.48 7.49
N VAL A 21 12.33 -2.19 7.20
CA VAL A 21 11.09 -2.17 8.00
C VAL A 21 10.89 -3.47 8.79
N GLY A 22 11.17 -4.63 8.17
CA GLY A 22 11.09 -5.94 8.82
C GLY A 22 10.05 -6.89 8.22
N GLU A 23 9.63 -7.88 9.01
CA GLU A 23 8.68 -8.91 8.62
C GLU A 23 7.31 -8.67 9.26
N GLY A 24 6.25 -8.97 8.53
CA GLY A 24 4.87 -8.79 9.00
C GLY A 24 3.84 -9.36 8.04
N LYS A 25 2.56 -9.22 8.39
CA LYS A 25 1.45 -9.71 7.58
C LYS A 25 1.07 -8.72 6.48
N ASP A 26 0.63 -7.53 6.88
CA ASP A 26 0.13 -6.48 6.00
C ASP A 26 0.89 -5.18 6.29
N PHE A 27 1.15 -4.35 5.29
CA PHE A 27 1.99 -3.16 5.42
C PHE A 27 1.42 -1.91 4.76
N LYS A 28 1.62 -0.76 5.44
CA LYS A 28 1.62 0.58 4.86
C LYS A 28 3.07 0.96 4.56
N LEU A 29 3.39 1.23 3.31
CA LEU A 29 4.74 1.62 2.88
C LEU A 29 4.72 3.00 2.24
N TYR A 30 5.80 3.76 2.42
CA TYR A 30 5.93 5.13 1.92
C TYR A 30 7.41 5.53 1.82
N PRO A 31 7.74 6.65 1.17
CA PRO A 31 9.09 7.20 1.15
C PRO A 31 9.71 7.27 2.55
N GLY A 32 10.87 6.63 2.73
CA GLY A 32 11.60 6.60 3.99
C GLY A 32 11.18 5.51 4.99
N GLY A 33 10.21 4.63 4.68
CA GLY A 33 9.92 3.46 5.51
C GLY A 33 8.50 2.90 5.37
N GLY A 34 7.98 2.40 6.48
CA GLY A 34 6.66 1.80 6.53
C GLY A 34 6.36 1.19 7.88
N ARG A 35 5.14 0.68 8.04
CA ARG A 35 4.68 0.02 9.26
C ARG A 35 3.61 -1.02 8.96
N ALA A 36 3.32 -1.87 9.94
CA ALA A 36 2.20 -2.79 9.85
C ALA A 36 0.89 -2.05 9.57
N TRP A 37 0.06 -2.60 8.69
CA TRP A 37 -1.26 -2.08 8.41
C TRP A 37 -2.30 -2.76 9.29
N ASP A 38 -2.76 -2.04 10.31
CA ASP A 38 -3.86 -2.45 11.17
C ASP A 38 -5.19 -1.86 10.68
N TRP A 39 -6.08 -2.73 10.20
CA TRP A 39 -7.40 -2.37 9.67
C TRP A 39 -8.34 -1.81 10.74
N SER A 40 -8.04 -2.00 12.03
CA SER A 40 -8.86 -1.45 13.12
C SER A 40 -8.69 0.06 13.29
N GLU A 41 -7.58 0.63 12.81
CA GLU A 41 -7.30 2.08 12.90
C GLU A 41 -8.30 2.92 12.10
N THR A 42 -8.76 2.40 10.98
CA THR A 42 -9.55 3.13 9.96
C THR A 42 -10.89 2.46 9.69
N GLY A 43 -11.12 1.27 10.25
CA GLY A 43 -12.33 0.49 10.01
C GLY A 43 -12.32 -0.27 8.67
N THR A 44 -11.16 -0.45 8.04
CA THR A 44 -11.03 -1.29 6.83
C THR A 44 -11.65 -2.67 7.05
N ARG A 45 -12.42 -3.10 6.07
CA ARG A 45 -12.99 -4.45 5.95
C ARG A 45 -12.91 -4.82 4.46
N HIS A 46 -13.19 -6.08 4.12
CA HIS A 46 -13.26 -6.49 2.71
C HIS A 46 -14.20 -5.62 1.88
N SER A 47 -15.30 -5.15 2.48
CA SER A 47 -16.20 -4.15 1.92
C SER A 47 -16.59 -3.16 3.04
N PRO A 48 -16.57 -1.83 2.79
CA PRO A 48 -16.38 -1.18 1.49
C PRO A 48 -14.91 -1.15 1.01
N GLY A 49 -13.96 -1.61 1.82
CA GLY A 49 -12.56 -1.76 1.41
C GLY A 49 -11.59 -0.84 2.11
N ILE A 50 -10.49 -0.54 1.44
CA ILE A 50 -9.49 0.48 1.81
C ILE A 50 -10.17 1.83 2.00
N GLN A 51 -9.94 2.48 3.14
CA GLN A 51 -10.56 3.74 3.53
C GLN A 51 -9.68 4.95 3.18
N PRO A 52 -10.23 6.18 3.08
CA PRO A 52 -9.44 7.38 2.83
C PRO A 52 -8.36 7.59 3.92
N ALA A 53 -8.72 7.33 5.17
CA ALA A 53 -7.79 7.40 6.30
C ALA A 53 -6.63 6.38 6.22
N ASP A 54 -6.75 5.30 5.42
CA ASP A 54 -5.64 4.36 5.22
C ASP A 54 -4.52 4.98 4.37
N VAL A 55 -4.87 5.87 3.43
CA VAL A 55 -3.92 6.46 2.47
C VAL A 55 -3.41 7.84 2.89
N GLU A 56 -4.03 8.49 3.89
CA GLU A 56 -3.60 9.80 4.40
C GLU A 56 -2.13 9.80 4.83
N GLU A 57 -1.71 8.81 5.62
CA GLU A 57 -0.31 8.71 6.07
C GLU A 57 0.66 8.58 4.87
N LEU A 58 0.28 7.87 3.81
CA LEU A 58 1.13 7.72 2.62
C LEU A 58 1.32 9.06 1.93
N LEU A 59 0.26 9.86 1.84
CA LEU A 59 0.27 11.21 1.26
C LEU A 59 1.12 12.19 2.10
N GLU A 60 0.91 12.18 3.42
CA GLU A 60 1.67 13.02 4.36
C GLU A 60 3.17 12.71 4.35
N ARG A 61 3.52 11.45 4.08
CA ARG A 61 4.91 10.99 3.91
C ARG A 61 5.49 11.28 2.51
N GLY A 62 4.74 11.97 1.65
CA GLY A 62 5.23 12.47 0.36
C GLY A 62 5.12 11.48 -0.80
N SER A 63 4.21 10.50 -0.72
CA SER A 63 3.95 9.60 -1.85
C SER A 63 3.32 10.37 -3.02
N GLN A 64 3.93 10.26 -4.20
CA GLN A 64 3.47 10.86 -5.46
C GLN A 64 2.61 9.88 -6.27
N VAL A 65 2.81 8.58 -6.06
CA VAL A 65 2.07 7.48 -6.67
C VAL A 65 1.66 6.52 -5.56
N ILE A 66 0.45 5.96 -5.61
CA ILE A 66 -0.04 4.99 -4.63
C ILE A 66 -0.36 3.65 -5.30
N VAL A 67 0.11 2.56 -4.71
CA VAL A 67 -0.23 1.19 -5.10
C VAL A 67 -1.10 0.54 -4.02
N LEU A 68 -2.32 0.17 -4.37
CA LEU A 68 -3.28 -0.48 -3.50
C LEU A 68 -3.44 -1.95 -3.90
N SER A 69 -3.08 -2.86 -3.00
CA SER A 69 -3.35 -4.29 -3.22
C SER A 69 -4.74 -4.68 -2.72
N ARG A 70 -5.35 -5.66 -3.38
CA ARG A 70 -6.67 -6.20 -3.06
C ARG A 70 -6.64 -7.59 -2.44
N GLY A 71 -5.50 -8.02 -1.90
CA GLY A 71 -5.28 -9.41 -1.52
C GLY A 71 -4.92 -10.30 -2.70
N MET A 72 -4.44 -11.51 -2.40
CA MET A 72 -4.10 -12.56 -3.36
C MET A 72 -5.32 -13.15 -4.07
N ARG A 73 -6.51 -12.90 -3.53
CA ARG A 73 -7.79 -13.36 -4.10
C ARG A 73 -8.71 -12.21 -4.52
N LEU A 74 -8.21 -10.98 -4.54
CA LEU A 74 -8.96 -9.78 -4.95
C LEU A 74 -10.23 -9.51 -4.13
N VAL A 75 -10.33 -10.04 -2.90
CA VAL A 75 -11.54 -9.94 -2.07
C VAL A 75 -11.64 -8.58 -1.41
N LEU A 76 -10.50 -7.99 -1.03
CA LEU A 76 -10.47 -6.63 -0.50
C LEU A 76 -10.86 -5.65 -1.61
N GLN A 77 -11.86 -4.81 -1.33
CA GLN A 77 -12.27 -3.71 -2.20
C GLN A 77 -11.46 -2.44 -1.89
N THR A 78 -11.67 -1.41 -2.71
CA THR A 78 -11.23 -0.05 -2.42
C THR A 78 -12.48 0.81 -2.31
N CYS A 79 -12.63 1.55 -1.21
CA CYS A 79 -13.76 2.44 -1.00
C CYS A 79 -13.79 3.51 -2.10
N PRO A 80 -14.91 3.77 -2.79
CA PRO A 80 -15.00 4.76 -3.86
C PRO A 80 -14.49 6.15 -3.46
N GLU A 81 -14.77 6.55 -2.22
CA GLU A 81 -14.33 7.82 -1.61
C GLU A 81 -12.80 7.91 -1.52
N THR A 82 -12.10 6.77 -1.38
CA THR A 82 -10.63 6.74 -1.39
C THR A 82 -10.09 7.03 -2.78
N LEU A 83 -10.69 6.44 -3.81
CA LEU A 83 -10.29 6.69 -5.20
C LEU A 83 -10.58 8.15 -5.59
N ALA A 84 -11.76 8.66 -5.23
CA ALA A 84 -12.13 10.04 -5.48
C ALA A 84 -11.19 11.04 -4.79
N MET A 85 -10.83 10.80 -3.53
CA MET A 85 -9.88 11.64 -2.80
C MET A 85 -8.50 11.67 -3.48
N LEU A 86 -8.01 10.51 -3.93
CA LEU A 86 -6.69 10.42 -4.59
C LEU A 86 -6.71 11.08 -5.97
N GLU A 87 -7.80 10.93 -6.72
CA GLU A 87 -8.02 11.61 -8.01
C GLU A 87 -8.08 13.13 -7.83
N GLU A 88 -8.84 13.64 -6.86
CA GLU A 88 -8.92 15.08 -6.55
C GLU A 88 -7.55 15.67 -6.20
N LYS A 89 -6.70 14.88 -5.54
CA LYS A 89 -5.32 15.27 -5.21
C LYS A 89 -4.33 15.09 -6.37
N GLY A 90 -4.79 14.61 -7.53
CA GLY A 90 -3.96 14.38 -8.71
C GLY A 90 -2.93 13.26 -8.52
N VAL A 91 -3.19 12.31 -7.63
CA VAL A 91 -2.28 11.19 -7.34
C VAL A 91 -2.59 10.03 -8.26
N GLU A 92 -1.57 9.51 -8.94
CA GLU A 92 -1.71 8.30 -9.75
C GLU A 92 -1.88 7.08 -8.83
N VAL A 93 -2.91 6.27 -9.11
CA VAL A 93 -3.27 5.10 -8.29
C VAL A 93 -3.29 3.84 -9.14
N PHE A 94 -2.66 2.78 -8.61
CA PHE A 94 -2.76 1.44 -9.16
C PHE A 94 -3.46 0.52 -8.17
N VAL A 95 -4.52 -0.16 -8.63
CA VAL A 95 -5.27 -1.11 -7.80
C VAL A 95 -5.15 -2.51 -8.40
N GLU A 96 -4.46 -3.42 -7.71
CA GLU A 96 -4.04 -4.70 -8.28
C GLU A 96 -4.15 -5.88 -7.30
N GLU A 97 -4.03 -7.10 -7.81
CA GLU A 97 -3.72 -8.28 -6.99
C GLU A 97 -2.37 -8.08 -6.28
N THR A 98 -2.18 -8.68 -5.10
CA THR A 98 -1.03 -8.38 -4.22
C THR A 98 0.34 -8.68 -4.85
N THR A 99 0.52 -9.81 -5.53
CA THR A 99 1.81 -10.11 -6.19
C THR A 99 2.10 -9.15 -7.34
N ALA A 100 1.09 -8.79 -8.12
CA ALA A 100 1.20 -7.77 -9.17
C ALA A 100 1.52 -6.38 -8.58
N ALA A 101 0.81 -5.99 -7.51
CA ALA A 101 1.01 -4.75 -6.78
C ALA A 101 2.44 -4.65 -6.22
N VAL A 102 2.96 -5.71 -5.61
CA VAL A 102 4.35 -5.78 -5.12
C VAL A 102 5.34 -5.58 -6.27
N GLY A 103 5.13 -6.26 -7.39
CA GLY A 103 5.98 -6.11 -8.58
C GLY A 103 5.95 -4.69 -9.15
N ARG A 104 4.78 -4.04 -9.20
CA ARG A 104 4.62 -2.65 -9.64
C ARG A 104 5.29 -1.68 -8.67
N TYR A 105 5.02 -1.83 -7.39
CA TYR A 105 5.58 -1.00 -6.33
C TYR A 105 7.10 -1.01 -6.34
N ASN A 106 7.74 -2.18 -6.39
CA ASN A 106 9.20 -2.29 -6.41
C ASN A 106 9.82 -1.65 -7.67
N ARG A 107 9.16 -1.71 -8.83
CA ARG A 107 9.61 -1.01 -10.04
C ARG A 107 9.56 0.51 -9.86
N LEU A 108 8.48 1.02 -9.29
CA LEU A 108 8.30 2.45 -9.02
C LEU A 108 9.26 2.96 -7.95
N ALA A 109 9.53 2.17 -6.90
CA ALA A 109 10.40 2.55 -5.78
C ALA A 109 11.83 2.91 -6.21
N ALA A 110 12.27 2.44 -7.38
CA ALA A 110 13.58 2.77 -7.94
C ALA A 110 13.71 4.24 -8.40
N THR A 111 12.59 4.88 -8.78
CA THR A 111 12.60 6.21 -9.43
C THR A 111 11.59 7.20 -8.86
N THR A 112 10.62 6.71 -8.08
CA THR A 112 9.44 7.46 -7.69
C THR A 112 9.19 7.32 -6.20
N ALA A 113 8.76 8.41 -5.56
CA ALA A 113 8.25 8.40 -4.20
C ALA A 113 6.89 7.70 -4.20
N VAL A 114 6.88 6.38 -3.96
CA VAL A 114 5.70 5.52 -4.07
C VAL A 114 5.24 5.07 -2.69
N GLY A 115 3.95 5.25 -2.43
CA GLY A 115 3.27 4.69 -1.27
C GLY A 115 2.53 3.41 -1.65
N GLY A 116 2.21 2.58 -0.67
CA GLY A 116 1.30 1.48 -0.93
C GLY A 116 0.72 0.80 0.30
N LEU A 117 -0.41 0.14 0.08
CA LEU A 117 -1.13 -0.67 1.07
C LEU A 117 -1.18 -2.13 0.60
N PHE A 118 -0.55 -3.00 1.38
CA PHE A 118 -0.32 -4.39 1.01
C PHE A 118 -1.05 -5.34 1.95
N HIS A 119 -2.01 -6.09 1.42
CA HIS A 119 -2.75 -7.14 2.10
C HIS A 119 -2.31 -8.51 1.60
N SER A 120 -1.63 -9.31 2.41
CA SER A 120 -0.98 -10.55 1.97
C SER A 120 -1.88 -11.79 1.99
N THR A 121 -3.18 -11.64 2.28
CA THR A 121 -4.14 -12.75 2.28
C THR A 121 -5.21 -12.61 1.21
N CYS A 122 -6.50 -12.55 1.53
CA CYS A 122 -7.58 -12.59 0.53
C CYS A 122 -8.26 -11.27 0.29
#